data_AF-A0A1Q6UFG2-F1
#
_entry.id   AF-A0A1Q6UFG2-F1
#
_cell.length_a   1.000
_cell.length_b   1.000
_cell.length_c   1.000
_cell.angle_alpha   90.00
_cell.angle_beta   90.00
_cell.angle_gamma   90.00
#
_symmetry.space_group_name_H-M   'P 1'
#
loop_
_entity.id
_entity.type
_entity.pdbx_description
1 polymer ?
#
loop_
_entity_poly.entity_id
_entity_poly.type
_entity_poly.pdbx_seq_one_letter_code
_entity_poly.pdbx_strand_id
1 'polypeptide(L)'
;MGFLFDLKSRLKSSGIYIAFTLVIFYFGFYAFYGERGIRKYLYLRHEVEYARTLAKQYRVKKERLAEEVRLLSPDSLDLDLLDERARIVLNFVGDDEFVILDE
;
A
#
# COMPACT_ATOMS: atom_id res chain seq x y z
N MET A 1 36.00 51.14 14.47
CA MET A 1 35.17 50.42 15.46
C MET A 1 33.78 51.07 15.53
N GLY A 2 32.86 50.75 14.62
CA GLY A 2 31.52 51.36 14.58
C GLY A 2 30.41 50.38 14.18
N PHE A 3 30.77 49.34 13.41
CA PHE A 3 29.84 48.32 12.91
C PHE A 3 29.12 47.53 14.01
N LEU A 4 29.80 47.21 15.12
CA LEU A 4 29.22 46.44 16.22
C LEU A 4 28.19 47.25 17.03
N PHE A 5 28.28 48.59 17.03
CA PHE A 5 27.36 49.44 17.76
C PHE A 5 26.07 49.70 16.97
N ASP A 6 26.19 49.88 15.65
CA ASP A 6 25.04 49.95 14.74
C ASP A 6 24.26 48.64 14.69
N LEU A 7 24.96 47.50 14.76
CA LEU A 7 24.31 46.20 14.84
C LEU A 7 23.51 46.06 16.14
N LYS A 8 24.05 46.53 17.28
CA LYS A 8 23.41 46.46 18.60
C LYS A 8 22.16 47.34 18.70
N SER A 9 22.14 48.54 18.10
CA SER A 9 20.98 49.43 18.14
C SER A 9 19.84 48.94 17.24
N ARG A 10 20.18 48.39 16.06
CA ARG A 10 19.21 47.78 15.13
C ARG A 10 18.68 46.44 15.65
N LEU A 11 19.48 45.67 16.39
CA LEU A 11 19.02 44.47 17.11
C LEU A 11 17.99 44.77 18.20
N LYS A 12 18.04 45.96 18.83
CA LYS A 12 17.08 46.31 19.90
C LYS A 12 15.69 46.64 19.36
N SER A 13 15.59 47.19 18.14
CA SER A 13 14.31 47.55 17.50
C SER A 13 13.84 46.47 16.49
N SER A 14 14.77 45.84 15.77
CA SER A 14 14.47 44.78 14.79
C SER A 14 14.62 43.36 15.35
N GLY A 15 14.97 43.21 16.63
CA GLY A 15 15.18 41.91 17.27
C GLY A 15 13.94 41.01 17.23
N ILE A 16 12.75 41.60 17.28
CA ILE A 16 11.50 40.84 17.20
C ILE A 16 11.27 40.22 15.81
N TYR A 17 11.67 40.91 14.74
CA TYR A 17 11.56 40.41 13.37
C TYR A 17 12.60 39.32 13.08
N ILE A 18 13.80 39.44 13.65
CA ILE A 18 14.85 38.41 13.55
C ILE A 18 14.42 37.16 14.31
N ALA A 19 13.90 37.32 15.53
CA ALA A 19 13.35 36.22 16.32
C ALA A 19 12.19 35.52 15.59
N PHE A 20 11.26 36.28 15.00
CA PHE A 20 10.16 35.72 14.21
C PHE A 20 10.67 34.95 12.99
N THR A 21 11.63 35.49 12.26
CA THR A 21 12.23 34.81 11.10
C THR A 21 12.88 33.49 11.51
N LEU A 22 13.64 33.48 12.60
CA LEU A 22 14.28 32.27 13.13
C LEU A 22 13.26 31.23 13.58
N VAL A 23 12.19 31.65 14.24
CA VAL A 23 11.09 30.77 14.68
C VAL A 23 10.37 30.17 13.47
N ILE A 24 10.04 30.97 12.46
CA ILE A 24 9.42 30.50 11.21
C ILE A 24 10.35 29.51 10.49
N PHE A 25 11.65 29.79 10.41
CA PHE A 25 12.61 28.87 9.82
C PHE A 25 12.73 27.57 10.61
N TYR A 26 12.77 27.63 11.94
CA TYR A 26 12.86 26.47 12.81
C TYR A 26 11.62 25.57 12.66
N PHE A 27 10.42 26.15 12.75
CA PHE A 27 9.17 25.42 12.55
C PHE A 27 9.01 24.94 11.12
N GLY A 28 9.40 25.73 10.11
CA GLY A 28 9.37 25.34 8.71
C GLY A 28 10.28 24.15 8.45
N PHE A 29 11.55 24.23 8.87
CA PHE A 29 12.52 23.14 8.75
C PHE A 29 12.02 21.87 9.45
N TYR A 30 11.50 21.99 10.68
CA TYR A 30 10.97 20.85 11.42
C TYR A 30 9.62 20.35 10.85
N ALA A 31 8.82 21.16 10.17
CA ALA A 31 7.62 20.71 9.47
C ALA A 31 7.97 19.87 8.22
N PHE A 32 9.06 20.22 7.54
CA PHE A 32 9.55 19.46 6.39
C PHE A 32 10.30 18.19 6.81
N TYR A 33 11.26 18.30 7.74
CA TYR A 33 12.14 17.20 8.16
C TYR A 33 11.67 16.43 9.41
N GLY A 34 10.65 16.92 10.11
CA GLY A 34 10.16 16.29 11.32
C GLY A 34 9.54 14.93 11.07
N GLU A 35 9.65 14.08 12.08
CA GLU A 35 9.21 12.68 12.11
C GLU A 35 7.69 12.49 11.91
N ARG A 36 6.91 13.58 11.91
CA ARG A 36 5.47 13.65 11.61
C ARG A 36 5.14 14.57 10.44
N GLY A 37 6.15 14.93 9.65
CA GLY A 37 6.01 15.83 8.51
C GLY A 37 5.13 15.24 7.42
N ILE A 38 4.73 16.11 6.49
CA ILE A 38 3.80 15.82 5.38
C ILE A 38 4.25 14.58 4.58
N ARG A 39 5.56 14.35 4.45
CA ARG A 39 6.13 13.18 3.75
C ARG A 39 5.75 11.85 4.40
N LYS A 40 5.82 11.73 5.73
CA LYS A 40 5.45 10.49 6.43
C LYS A 40 3.95 10.26 6.36
N TYR A 41 3.15 11.32 6.43
CA TYR A 41 1.70 11.22 6.22
C TYR A 41 1.36 10.74 4.81
N LEU A 42 2.03 11.28 3.78
CA LEU A 42 1.83 10.86 2.39
C LEU A 42 2.26 9.40 2.18
N TYR A 43 3.41 9.01 2.73
CA TYR A 43 3.92 7.64 2.66
C TYR A 43 2.97 6.65 3.36
N LEU A 44 2.56 6.96 4.59
CA LEU A 44 1.66 6.11 5.37
C LEU A 44 0.27 6.01 4.72
N ARG A 45 -0.23 7.11 4.13
CA ARG A 45 -1.47 7.10 3.33
C ARG A 45 -1.34 6.15 2.14
N HIS A 46 -0.23 6.22 1.41
CA HIS A 46 0.01 5.37 0.24
C HIS A 46 0.11 3.89 0.63
N GLU A 47 0.81 3.58 1.72
CA GLU A 47 0.97 2.20 2.19
C GLU A 47 -0.34 1.58 2.70
N VAL A 48 -1.17 2.38 3.39
CA VAL A 48 -2.51 1.95 3.79
C VAL A 48 -3.40 1.69 2.58
N GLU A 49 -3.34 2.54 1.54
CA GLU A 49 -4.14 2.35 0.33
C GLU A 49 -3.70 1.12 -0.47
N TYR A 50 -2.39 0.90 -0.56
CA TYR A 50 -1.81 -0.29 -1.18
C TYR A 50 -2.24 -1.57 -0.44
N ALA A 51 -2.11 -1.59 0.88
CA ALA A 51 -2.53 -2.72 1.70
C ALA A 51 -4.04 -3.00 1.57
N ARG A 52 -4.88 -1.95 1.51
CA ARG A 52 -6.33 -2.08 1.27
C ARG A 52 -6.63 -2.67 -0.10
N THR A 53 -5.88 -2.27 -1.12
CA THR A 53 -6.04 -2.80 -2.48
C THR A 53 -5.68 -4.27 -2.54
N LEU A 54 -4.55 -4.67 -1.94
CA LEU A 54 -4.18 -6.08 -1.81
C LEU A 54 -5.23 -6.88 -1.05
N ALA A 55 -5.70 -6.38 0.09
CA ALA A 55 -6.73 -7.04 0.88
C ALA A 55 -8.02 -7.27 0.08
N LYS A 56 -8.44 -6.30 -0.73
CA LYS A 56 -9.59 -6.46 -1.64
C LYS A 56 -9.34 -7.56 -2.67
N GLN A 57 -8.16 -7.57 -3.31
CA GLN A 57 -7.82 -8.59 -4.31
C GLN A 57 -7.82 -10.00 -3.70
N TYR A 58 -7.21 -10.18 -2.53
CA TYR A 58 -7.19 -11.48 -1.84
C TYR A 58 -8.57 -11.91 -1.37
N ARG A 59 -9.42 -10.96 -0.95
CA ARG A 59 -10.80 -11.28 -0.58
C ARG A 59 -11.60 -11.85 -1.76
N VAL A 60 -11.51 -11.22 -2.94
CA VAL A 60 -12.17 -11.72 -4.15
C VAL A 60 -11.65 -13.10 -4.55
N LYS A 61 -10.34 -13.33 -4.48
CA LYS A 61 -9.75 -14.65 -4.73
C LYS A 61 -10.27 -15.69 -3.75
N LYS A 62 -10.33 -15.35 -2.46
CA LYS A 62 -10.86 -16.24 -1.41
C LYS A 62 -12.33 -16.57 -1.64
N GLU A 63 -13.15 -15.59 -2.02
CA GLU A 63 -14.57 -15.80 -2.32
C GLU A 63 -14.76 -16.76 -3.50
N ARG A 64 -14.01 -16.57 -4.60
CA ARG A 64 -14.03 -17.51 -5.73
C ARG A 64 -13.62 -18.93 -5.32
N LEU A 65 -12.51 -19.07 -4.60
CA LEU A 65 -12.06 -20.39 -4.13
C LEU A 65 -13.07 -21.03 -3.18
N ALA A 66 -13.71 -20.24 -2.30
CA ALA A 66 -14.73 -20.75 -1.39
C ALA A 66 -15.97 -21.25 -2.14
N GLU A 67 -16.34 -20.59 -3.24
CA GLU A 67 -17.41 -21.05 -4.12
C GLU A 67 -17.03 -22.37 -4.84
N GLU A 68 -15.82 -22.46 -5.39
CA GLU A 68 -15.30 -23.71 -5.98
C GLU A 68 -15.28 -24.85 -4.97
N VAL A 69 -14.79 -24.61 -3.75
CA VAL A 69 -14.78 -25.61 -2.67
C VAL A 69 -16.21 -26.02 -2.30
N ARG A 70 -17.15 -25.08 -2.27
CA ARG A 70 -18.56 -25.41 -2.01
C ARG A 70 -19.11 -26.33 -3.10
N LEU A 71 -18.86 -26.03 -4.37
CA LEU A 71 -19.30 -26.85 -5.50
C LEU A 71 -18.63 -28.24 -5.55
N LEU A 72 -17.51 -28.42 -4.84
CA LEU A 72 -16.84 -29.71 -4.69
C LEU A 72 -17.11 -30.39 -3.33
N SER A 73 -17.96 -29.78 -2.47
CA SER A 73 -18.33 -30.32 -1.17
C SER A 73 -19.41 -31.39 -1.33
N PRO A 74 -19.45 -32.45 -0.48
CA PRO A 74 -20.41 -33.55 -0.60
C PRO A 74 -21.88 -33.11 -0.63
N ASP A 75 -22.22 -32.01 0.05
CA ASP A 75 -23.58 -31.48 0.13
C ASP A 75 -24.04 -30.73 -1.13
N SER A 76 -23.11 -30.28 -2.00
CA SER A 76 -23.41 -29.52 -3.22
C SER A 76 -22.48 -29.86 -4.38
N LEU A 77 -22.16 -31.15 -4.52
CA LEU A 77 -21.19 -31.66 -5.49
C LEU A 77 -21.68 -31.48 -6.93
N ASP A 78 -20.91 -30.73 -7.72
CA ASP A 78 -21.06 -30.62 -9.16
C ASP A 78 -20.17 -31.66 -9.85
N LEU A 79 -20.80 -32.59 -10.58
CA LEU A 79 -20.12 -33.71 -11.25
C LEU A 79 -19.29 -33.24 -12.46
N ASP A 80 -19.74 -32.23 -13.18
CA ASP A 80 -19.02 -31.71 -14.36
C ASP A 80 -17.74 -30.99 -13.90
N LEU A 81 -17.86 -30.16 -12.86
CA LEU A 81 -16.69 -29.50 -12.25
C LEU A 81 -15.70 -30.50 -11.66
N LEU A 82 -16.19 -31.60 -11.06
CA LEU A 82 -15.35 -32.67 -10.54
C LEU A 82 -14.58 -33.38 -11.67
N ASP A 83 -15.24 -33.71 -12.78
CA ASP A 83 -14.62 -34.37 -13.93
C ASP A 83 -13.53 -33.47 -14.55
N GLU A 84 -13.82 -32.18 -14.75
CA GLU A 84 -12.82 -31.21 -15.21
C GLU A 84 -11.60 -31.15 -14.27
N ARG A 85 -11.82 -31.11 -12.96
CA ARG A 85 -10.73 -31.08 -11.98
C ARG A 85 -9.95 -32.39 -11.94
N ALA A 86 -10.59 -33.54 -12.10
CA ALA A 86 -9.92 -34.83 -12.21
C ALA A 86 -9.01 -34.87 -13.45
N ARG A 87 -9.51 -34.41 -14.60
CA ARG A 87 -8.72 -34.31 -15.84
C ARG A 87 -7.52 -33.38 -15.68
N ILE A 88 -7.71 -32.18 -15.12
CA ILE A 88 -6.63 -31.18 -14.99
C ILE A 88 -5.59 -31.56 -13.93
N VAL A 89 -6.02 -32.04 -12.76
CA VAL A 89 -5.12 -32.26 -11.60
C VAL A 89 -4.47 -33.64 -11.65
N LEU A 90 -5.23 -34.66 -12.04
CA LEU A 90 -4.76 -36.04 -12.02
C LEU A 90 -4.30 -36.52 -13.40
N ASN A 91 -4.38 -35.66 -14.44
CA ASN A 91 -4.26 -36.08 -15.83
C ASN A 91 -5.16 -37.29 -16.13
N PHE A 92 -6.35 -37.30 -15.52
CA PHE A 92 -7.33 -38.37 -15.73
C PHE A 92 -7.87 -38.27 -17.15
N VAL A 93 -7.88 -39.37 -17.87
CA VAL A 93 -8.34 -39.47 -19.27
C VAL A 93 -9.13 -40.77 -19.38
N GLY A 94 -10.32 -40.72 -19.98
CA GLY A 94 -11.13 -41.91 -20.18
C GLY A 94 -10.45 -42.90 -21.14
N ASP A 95 -10.80 -44.19 -21.04
CA ASP A 95 -10.20 -45.26 -21.86
C ASP A 95 -10.34 -45.02 -23.39
N ASP A 96 -11.32 -44.21 -23.82
CA ASP A 96 -11.60 -43.87 -25.23
C ASP A 96 -11.23 -42.40 -25.61
N GLU A 97 -10.46 -41.69 -24.79
CA GLU A 97 -10.12 -40.28 -25.01
C GLU A 97 -8.65 -40.06 -25.45
N PHE A 98 -8.42 -39.13 -26.39
CA PHE A 98 -7.08 -38.81 -26.91
C PHE A 98 -6.60 -37.44 -26.42
N VAL A 99 -5.38 -37.36 -25.89
CA VAL A 99 -4.73 -36.10 -25.50
C VAL A 99 -3.90 -35.55 -26.65
N ILE A 100 -4.28 -34.38 -27.17
CA ILE A 100 -3.47 -33.66 -28.17
C ILE A 100 -2.55 -32.70 -27.41
N LEU A 101 -1.25 -32.95 -27.46
CA LEU A 101 -0.22 -32.04 -26.96
C LEU A 101 0.19 -31.12 -28.13
N ASP A 102 -0.01 -29.82 -27.98
CA ASP A 102 0.49 -28.82 -28.92
C ASP A 102 1.94 -28.46 -28.53
N GLU A 103 2.85 -28.32 -29.52
CA GLU A 103 4.29 -28.07 -29.33
C GLU A 103 4.62 -26.69 -28.74
#